data_AF-A0A2J8RKT9-F1
#
_entry.id   AF-A0A2J8RKT9-F1
#
_cell.length_a   1.000
_cell.length_b   1.000
_cell.length_c   1.000
_cell.angle_alpha   90.00
_cell.angle_beta   90.00
_cell.angle_gamma   90.00
#
_symmetry.space_group_name_H-M   'P 1'
#
loop_
_entity.id
_entity.type
_entity.pdbx_description
1 polymer ?
#
loop_
_entity_poly.entity_id
_entity_poly.type
_entity_poly.pdbx_seq_one_letter_code
_entity_poly.pdbx_strand_id
1 'polypeptide(L)'
;DVICGLLSSPSVLLCNVKDWMDPSEARANATCPGVTYDQESHQVTLHLGGQEFIKSLTPLEGTQDTFTNFQQVYLWKDSDMGSRPESMGCRKDTVPRPASPTETGLTTELFSPVDLNQVIVNGNQSLPSQKHWLFKHLFSAQQANLWCLSRCVQEHSFCQLAEITESASLYFTCTLYPEAQVCDDIMESNAQGCRLILPQMPKALFRKKGGEVTCLTLSSLGIQMCSEENGGAWRILDCGSPDIEVHTYPFGWYQKPIAQNNAPSFCPSVVLPSLTEK
;
A
#
# COMPACT_ATOMS: atom_id res chain seq x y z
N ASP A 1 -30.62 -7.09 7.52
CA ASP A 1 -30.93 -7.29 6.09
C ASP A 1 -29.70 -7.70 5.32
N VAL A 2 -29.85 -8.66 4.41
CA VAL A 2 -28.78 -9.15 3.54
C VAL A 2 -29.07 -8.65 2.12
N ILE A 3 -28.11 -7.96 1.51
CA ILE A 3 -28.19 -7.54 0.11
C ILE A 3 -27.54 -8.63 -0.74
N CYS A 4 -28.32 -9.29 -1.59
CA CYS A 4 -27.84 -10.26 -2.56
C CYS A 4 -27.81 -9.62 -3.96
N GLY A 5 -26.65 -9.20 -4.41
CA GLY A 5 -26.42 -8.74 -5.78
C GLY A 5 -25.64 -9.77 -6.58
N LEU A 6 -26.12 -10.13 -7.78
CA LEU A 6 -25.33 -10.92 -8.72
C LEU A 6 -24.41 -9.99 -9.51
N LEU A 7 -23.10 -10.21 -9.42
CA LEU A 7 -22.11 -9.53 -10.23
C LEU A 7 -21.88 -10.31 -11.53
N SER A 8 -22.18 -9.70 -12.67
CA SER A 8 -21.90 -10.27 -14.00
C SER A 8 -20.71 -9.55 -14.62
N SER A 9 -19.61 -10.27 -14.84
CA SER A 9 -18.37 -9.75 -15.48
C SER A 9 -17.77 -8.50 -14.81
N PRO A 10 -17.40 -8.55 -13.52
CA PRO A 10 -16.67 -7.44 -12.91
C PRO A 10 -15.30 -7.27 -13.57
N SER A 11 -14.90 -6.02 -13.83
CA SER A 11 -13.58 -5.74 -14.40
C SER A 11 -12.47 -5.83 -13.35
N VAL A 12 -12.66 -5.14 -12.22
CA VAL A 12 -11.72 -5.11 -11.12
C VAL A 12 -12.48 -5.19 -9.80
N LEU A 13 -11.93 -5.92 -8.82
CA LEU A 13 -12.36 -5.86 -7.44
C LEU A 13 -11.27 -5.24 -6.58
N LEU A 14 -11.66 -4.26 -5.77
CA LEU A 14 -10.81 -3.44 -4.91
C LEU A 14 -11.26 -3.60 -3.44
N CYS A 15 -10.50 -3.05 -2.49
CA CYS A 15 -10.87 -2.94 -1.08
C CYS A 15 -10.98 -4.30 -0.37
N ASN A 16 -9.90 -5.07 -0.34
CA ASN A 16 -9.84 -6.29 0.46
C ASN A 16 -9.95 -5.96 1.95
N VAL A 17 -10.55 -6.86 2.73
CA VAL A 17 -10.66 -6.70 4.20
C VAL A 17 -9.31 -6.64 4.92
N LYS A 18 -8.24 -7.13 4.27
CA LYS A 18 -6.85 -7.07 4.77
C LYS A 18 -6.08 -5.87 4.22
N ASP A 19 -6.72 -5.00 3.46
CA ASP A 19 -6.06 -3.85 2.87
C ASP A 19 -5.78 -2.79 3.93
N TRP A 20 -4.62 -2.16 3.80
CA TRP A 20 -4.32 -0.97 4.58
C TRP A 20 -5.15 0.21 4.08
N MET A 21 -5.83 0.88 5.01
CA MET A 21 -6.61 2.08 4.76
C MET A 21 -6.12 3.21 5.67
N ASP A 22 -5.99 4.41 5.12
CA ASP A 22 -5.67 5.58 5.93
C ASP A 22 -6.86 5.94 6.83
N PRO A 23 -6.70 5.98 8.16
CA PRO A 23 -7.79 6.35 9.08
C PRO A 23 -8.34 7.76 8.82
N SER A 24 -7.53 8.65 8.23
CA SER A 24 -7.93 10.02 7.91
C SER A 24 -8.74 10.14 6.61
N GLU A 25 -8.66 9.12 5.73
CA GLU A 25 -9.43 9.04 4.48
C GLU A 25 -10.79 8.36 4.66
N ALA A 26 -11.22 8.01 5.87
CA ALA A 26 -12.56 7.43 6.13
C ALA A 26 -13.76 8.39 5.87
N ARG A 27 -13.59 9.35 4.96
CA ARG A 27 -14.59 10.34 4.52
C ARG A 27 -14.97 10.06 3.06
N ALA A 28 -16.12 10.59 2.64
CA ALA A 28 -16.82 10.34 1.37
C ALA A 28 -15.99 10.38 0.06
N ASN A 29 -14.73 10.83 0.08
CA ASN A 29 -13.83 10.89 -1.09
C ASN A 29 -12.77 9.77 -1.14
N ALA A 30 -12.78 8.81 -0.19
CA ALA A 30 -11.86 7.68 -0.21
C ALA A 30 -12.07 6.81 -1.45
N THR A 31 -11.01 6.14 -1.94
CA THR A 31 -11.16 5.09 -2.97
C THR A 31 -12.04 3.94 -2.48
N CYS A 32 -11.99 3.64 -1.18
CA CYS A 32 -12.73 2.55 -0.53
C CYS A 32 -13.62 3.09 0.60
N PRO A 33 -14.69 3.86 0.30
CA PRO A 33 -15.49 4.52 1.32
C PRO A 33 -16.39 3.55 2.10
N GLY A 34 -16.51 2.29 1.64
CA GLY A 34 -17.25 1.24 2.31
C GLY A 34 -18.71 1.62 2.57
N VAL A 35 -19.08 1.67 3.84
CA VAL A 35 -20.40 2.10 4.31
C VAL A 35 -20.23 3.44 5.03
N THR A 36 -20.93 4.48 4.56
CA THR A 36 -21.00 5.77 5.23
C THR A 36 -22.33 5.91 5.95
N TYR A 37 -22.30 6.53 7.12
CA TYR A 37 -23.49 6.84 7.91
C TYR A 37 -23.62 8.35 8.02
N ASP A 38 -24.74 8.87 7.53
CA ASP A 38 -25.10 10.27 7.74
C ASP A 38 -25.98 10.39 8.98
N GLN A 39 -25.43 11.10 9.97
CA GLN A 39 -26.06 11.30 11.26
C GLN A 39 -27.23 12.30 11.20
N GLU A 40 -27.25 13.20 10.22
CA GLU A 40 -28.32 14.20 10.06
C GLU A 40 -29.57 13.59 9.39
N SER A 41 -29.38 12.82 8.32
CA SER A 41 -30.49 12.20 7.59
C SER A 41 -30.87 10.80 8.09
N HIS A 42 -30.14 10.25 9.07
CA HIS A 42 -30.24 8.85 9.50
C HIS A 42 -30.19 7.87 8.31
N GLN A 43 -29.40 8.19 7.30
CA GLN A 43 -29.23 7.37 6.10
C GLN A 43 -27.88 6.65 6.13
N VAL A 44 -27.92 5.40 5.71
CA VAL A 44 -26.73 4.58 5.45
C VAL A 44 -26.54 4.52 3.95
N THR A 45 -25.34 4.85 3.48
CA THR A 45 -24.96 4.74 2.06
C THR A 45 -23.87 3.69 1.91
N LEU A 46 -24.16 2.62 1.17
CA LEU A 46 -23.19 1.61 0.78
C LEU A 46 -22.74 1.86 -0.66
N HIS A 47 -21.44 1.99 -0.89
CA HIS A 47 -20.88 2.11 -2.23
C HIS A 47 -20.35 0.74 -2.70
N LEU A 48 -20.90 0.21 -3.80
CA LEU A 48 -20.45 -1.05 -4.39
C LEU A 48 -20.38 -0.94 -5.92
N GLY A 49 -19.18 -1.10 -6.49
CA GLY A 49 -19.00 -1.14 -7.95
C GLY A 49 -19.43 0.14 -8.68
N GLY A 50 -19.32 1.31 -8.02
CA GLY A 50 -19.75 2.61 -8.55
C GLY A 50 -21.26 2.87 -8.45
N GLN A 51 -22.00 2.00 -7.76
CA GLN A 51 -23.41 2.22 -7.40
C GLN A 51 -23.52 2.59 -5.92
N GLU A 52 -24.47 3.47 -5.61
CA GLU A 52 -24.78 3.90 -4.26
C GLU A 52 -26.11 3.27 -3.81
N PHE A 53 -26.06 2.55 -2.70
CA PHE A 53 -27.22 1.95 -2.07
C PHE A 53 -27.53 2.74 -0.80
N ILE A 54 -28.55 3.60 -0.89
CA ILE A 54 -29.00 4.44 0.22
C ILE A 54 -30.15 3.74 0.93
N LYS A 55 -30.07 3.65 2.26
CA LYS A 55 -31.13 3.13 3.10
C LYS A 55 -31.42 4.09 4.24
N SER A 56 -32.65 4.58 4.32
CA SER A 56 -33.13 5.35 5.47
C SER A 56 -33.44 4.42 6.63
N LEU A 57 -32.91 4.75 7.82
CA LEU A 57 -33.31 4.10 9.06
C LEU A 57 -34.59 4.78 9.56
N THR A 58 -35.68 4.01 9.66
CA THR A 58 -36.86 4.47 10.41
C THR A 58 -36.54 4.37 11.90
N PRO A 59 -36.69 5.44 12.70
CA PRO A 59 -36.45 5.36 14.13
C PRO A 59 -37.48 4.41 14.74
N LEU A 60 -37.04 3.20 15.12
CA LEU A 60 -37.87 2.32 15.92
C LEU A 60 -37.59 2.64 17.38
N GLU A 61 -38.57 3.25 18.04
CA GLU A 61 -38.52 3.61 19.47
C GLU A 61 -38.00 2.43 20.32
N GLY A 62 -36.82 2.59 20.92
CA GLY A 62 -36.34 1.73 22.01
C GLY A 62 -35.23 0.72 21.69
N THR A 63 -34.72 0.63 20.46
CA THR A 63 -33.53 -0.19 20.15
C THR A 63 -32.37 0.68 19.73
N GLN A 64 -31.24 0.56 20.45
CA GLN A 64 -29.94 1.08 20.04
C GLN A 64 -29.67 0.59 18.61
N ASP A 65 -29.59 1.50 17.64
CA ASP A 65 -29.44 1.21 16.21
C ASP A 65 -28.15 0.43 15.94
N THR A 66 -28.19 -0.88 16.15
CA THR A 66 -27.13 -1.82 15.81
C THR A 66 -27.24 -2.19 14.35
N PHE A 67 -26.70 -1.35 13.46
CA PHE A 67 -26.43 -1.84 12.12
C PHE A 67 -25.27 -2.84 12.20
N THR A 68 -25.54 -4.05 11.72
CA THR A 68 -24.58 -5.13 11.66
C THR A 68 -23.58 -4.81 10.55
N ASN A 69 -22.32 -4.74 10.94
CA ASN A 69 -21.15 -4.48 10.10
C ASN A 69 -21.24 -5.16 8.72
N PHE A 70 -20.77 -4.49 7.66
CA PHE A 70 -20.58 -5.13 6.35
C PHE A 70 -19.59 -6.29 6.52
N GLN A 71 -20.04 -7.53 6.35
CA GLN A 71 -19.22 -8.69 6.67
C GLN A 71 -18.23 -9.02 5.54
N GLN A 72 -18.72 -9.33 4.33
CA GLN A 72 -17.86 -9.76 3.23
C GLN A 72 -18.63 -9.84 1.89
N VAL A 73 -17.94 -9.58 0.78
CA VAL A 73 -18.39 -10.01 -0.56
C VAL A 73 -17.93 -11.45 -0.79
N TYR A 74 -18.88 -12.36 -1.04
CA TYR A 74 -18.58 -13.73 -1.44
C TYR A 74 -18.63 -13.84 -2.95
N LEU A 75 -17.48 -14.14 -3.56
CA LEU A 75 -17.42 -14.53 -4.96
C LEU A 75 -17.58 -16.05 -5.09
N TRP A 76 -18.47 -16.45 -5.97
CA TRP A 76 -18.65 -17.84 -6.30
C TRP A 76 -17.47 -18.33 -7.16
N LYS A 77 -16.61 -19.16 -6.57
CA LYS A 77 -15.35 -19.62 -7.18
C LYS A 77 -15.55 -20.56 -8.37
N ASP A 78 -16.69 -21.26 -8.42
CA ASP A 78 -17.07 -22.18 -9.50
C ASP A 78 -17.82 -21.48 -10.64
N SER A 79 -17.80 -20.15 -10.67
CA SER A 79 -18.39 -19.38 -11.75
C SER A 79 -17.66 -19.68 -13.07
N ASP A 80 -18.43 -20.13 -14.05
CA ASP A 80 -18.03 -20.38 -15.44
C ASP A 80 -17.87 -19.09 -16.26
N MET A 81 -17.81 -17.92 -15.60
CA MET A 81 -17.69 -16.60 -16.23
C MET A 81 -16.52 -16.51 -17.24
N GLY A 82 -15.39 -17.16 -16.97
CA GLY A 82 -14.26 -17.19 -17.90
C GLY A 82 -14.45 -18.07 -19.14
N SER A 83 -15.47 -18.94 -19.13
CA SER A 83 -15.78 -19.90 -20.19
C SER A 83 -17.13 -19.66 -20.88
N ARG A 84 -17.95 -18.71 -20.41
CA ARG A 84 -19.24 -18.40 -21.00
C ARG A 84 -19.07 -17.66 -22.34
N PRO A 85 -19.74 -18.09 -23.41
CA PRO A 85 -19.75 -17.35 -24.67
C PRO A 85 -20.49 -16.01 -24.51
N GLU A 86 -19.92 -14.95 -25.09
CA GLU A 86 -20.43 -13.56 -25.02
C GLU A 86 -21.90 -13.40 -25.46
N SER A 87 -22.45 -14.38 -26.20
CA SER A 87 -23.77 -14.29 -26.83
C SER A 87 -24.96 -14.40 -25.86
N MET A 88 -24.75 -14.65 -24.56
CA MET A 88 -25.83 -14.81 -23.56
C MET A 88 -25.85 -13.74 -22.45
N GLY A 89 -25.02 -12.70 -22.52
CA GLY A 89 -24.85 -11.71 -21.44
C GLY A 89 -25.48 -10.34 -21.70
N CYS A 90 -26.28 -9.85 -20.75
CA CYS A 90 -26.77 -8.46 -20.71
C CYS A 90 -25.67 -7.47 -20.28
N ARG A 91 -24.53 -7.38 -20.97
CA ARG A 91 -23.59 -6.23 -20.89
C ARG A 91 -22.52 -6.34 -21.98
N LYS A 92 -22.43 -5.33 -22.86
CA LYS A 92 -21.24 -5.09 -23.68
C LYS A 92 -20.27 -4.30 -22.81
N ASP A 93 -19.09 -4.83 -22.57
CA ASP A 93 -18.02 -4.03 -22.00
C ASP A 93 -17.68 -2.90 -22.97
N THR A 94 -17.89 -1.66 -22.51
CA THR A 94 -17.17 -0.52 -23.04
C THR A 94 -15.71 -0.78 -22.73
N VAL A 95 -14.95 -1.24 -23.73
CA VAL A 95 -13.48 -1.41 -23.66
C VAL A 95 -12.92 -0.25 -22.84
N PRO A 96 -12.22 -0.51 -21.70
CA PRO A 96 -11.53 0.55 -20.99
C PRO A 96 -10.68 1.28 -22.02
N ARG A 97 -10.95 2.58 -22.23
CA ARG A 97 -10.24 3.39 -23.20
C ARG A 97 -8.75 3.02 -23.10
N PRO A 98 -8.12 2.46 -24.15
CA PRO A 98 -6.71 2.15 -24.08
C PRO A 98 -6.02 3.45 -23.69
N ALA A 99 -5.36 3.43 -22.52
CA ALA A 99 -4.52 4.53 -22.09
C ALA A 99 -3.61 4.84 -23.28
N SER A 100 -3.51 6.13 -23.63
CA SER A 100 -2.78 6.53 -24.83
C SER A 100 -1.35 5.93 -24.77
N PRO A 101 -0.77 5.49 -25.91
CA PRO A 101 0.57 4.87 -25.92
C PRO A 101 1.63 5.72 -25.21
N THR A 102 1.47 7.04 -25.24
CA THR A 102 2.35 8.02 -24.59
C THR A 102 2.27 7.95 -23.06
N GLU A 103 1.10 7.68 -22.49
CA GLU A 103 0.86 7.63 -21.04
C GLU A 103 1.24 6.26 -20.44
N THR A 104 1.12 5.20 -21.24
CA THR A 104 1.52 3.84 -20.86
C THR A 104 3.03 3.62 -20.91
N GLY A 105 3.74 4.28 -21.83
CA GLY A 105 5.21 4.28 -21.84
C GLY A 105 5.80 4.97 -20.62
N LEU A 106 5.35 6.20 -20.34
CA LEU A 106 5.85 7.03 -19.23
C LEU A 106 5.66 6.38 -17.85
N THR A 107 4.53 5.70 -17.63
CA THR A 107 4.27 5.02 -16.35
C THR A 107 5.21 3.85 -16.13
N THR A 108 5.58 3.08 -17.14
CA THR A 108 6.55 1.97 -16.98
C THR A 108 7.97 2.44 -16.73
N GLU A 109 8.36 3.61 -17.24
CA GLU A 109 9.69 4.19 -17.03
C GLU A 109 9.92 4.60 -15.56
N LEU A 110 8.85 4.88 -14.81
CA LEU A 110 8.90 5.19 -13.38
C LEU A 110 9.17 3.96 -12.51
N PHE A 111 9.17 2.75 -13.06
CA PHE A 111 9.42 1.53 -12.31
C PHE A 111 10.66 0.79 -12.79
N SER A 112 11.23 0.01 -11.89
CA SER A 112 12.33 -0.91 -12.14
C SER A 112 11.94 -2.31 -11.69
N PRO A 113 12.18 -3.35 -12.49
CA PRO A 113 11.98 -4.73 -12.04
C PRO A 113 12.98 -5.03 -10.91
N VAL A 114 12.53 -5.70 -9.86
CA VAL A 114 13.37 -6.10 -8.74
C VAL A 114 13.97 -7.48 -9.01
N ASP A 115 15.27 -7.63 -8.77
CA ASP A 115 15.90 -8.95 -8.75
C ASP A 115 15.41 -9.73 -7.53
N LEU A 116 14.69 -10.82 -7.79
CA LEU A 116 14.08 -11.67 -6.78
C LEU A 116 15.12 -12.30 -5.83
N ASN A 117 16.39 -12.41 -6.23
CA ASN A 117 17.46 -12.91 -5.36
C ASN A 117 17.75 -11.99 -4.15
N GLN A 118 17.35 -10.71 -4.24
CA GLN A 118 17.52 -9.73 -3.17
C GLN A 118 16.35 -9.75 -2.15
N VAL A 119 15.33 -10.57 -2.42
CA VAL A 119 14.12 -10.68 -1.61
C VAL A 119 14.27 -11.79 -0.58
N ILE A 120 14.05 -11.46 0.68
CA ILE A 120 13.92 -12.41 1.78
C ILE A 120 12.43 -12.59 2.10
N VAL A 121 12.00 -13.84 2.23
CA VAL A 121 10.64 -14.16 2.64
C VAL A 121 10.59 -14.31 4.16
N ASN A 122 9.75 -13.50 4.81
CA ASN A 122 9.45 -13.62 6.23
C ASN A 122 7.93 -13.62 6.45
N GLY A 123 7.34 -14.80 6.56
CA GLY A 123 5.89 -14.95 6.75
C GLY A 123 5.38 -14.44 8.11
N ASN A 124 6.26 -14.20 9.08
CA ASN A 124 5.89 -13.68 10.41
C ASN A 124 5.82 -12.14 10.43
N GLN A 125 6.31 -11.47 9.40
CA GLN A 125 6.30 -10.02 9.33
C GLN A 125 4.96 -9.54 8.75
N SER A 126 4.25 -8.71 9.52
CA SER A 126 3.03 -8.05 9.03
C SER A 126 3.40 -6.88 8.12
N LEU A 127 3.32 -7.07 6.81
CA LEU A 127 3.50 -6.00 5.83
C LEU A 127 2.12 -5.47 5.38
N PRO A 128 1.81 -4.18 5.60
CA PRO A 128 0.63 -3.53 5.05
C PRO A 128 0.60 -3.66 3.52
N SER A 129 -0.56 -3.96 2.96
CA SER A 129 -0.71 -4.18 1.52
C SER A 129 -2.09 -3.74 1.03
N GLN A 130 -2.23 -3.46 -0.26
CA GLN A 130 -3.53 -3.29 -0.91
C GLN A 130 -3.69 -4.28 -2.07
N LYS A 131 -4.76 -5.07 -2.10
CA LYS A 131 -4.96 -6.17 -3.04
C LYS A 131 -6.12 -5.91 -3.99
N HIS A 132 -5.82 -6.10 -5.27
CA HIS A 132 -6.75 -5.89 -6.36
C HIS A 132 -6.83 -7.13 -7.25
N TRP A 133 -8.05 -7.52 -7.64
CA TRP A 133 -8.28 -8.64 -8.56
C TRP A 133 -8.67 -8.11 -9.93
N LEU A 134 -7.89 -8.45 -10.95
CA LEU A 134 -8.12 -8.07 -12.35
C LEU A 134 -8.52 -9.31 -13.15
N PHE A 135 -9.71 -9.33 -13.73
CA PHE A 135 -10.21 -10.55 -14.38
C PHE A 135 -9.66 -10.75 -15.80
N LYS A 136 -9.26 -11.99 -16.10
CA LYS A 136 -8.55 -12.33 -17.36
C LYS A 136 -9.41 -12.18 -18.62
N HIS A 137 -10.73 -12.19 -18.49
CA HIS A 137 -11.64 -11.98 -19.62
C HIS A 137 -11.54 -10.55 -20.21
N LEU A 138 -11.04 -9.57 -19.43
CA LEU A 138 -10.85 -8.18 -19.88
C LEU A 138 -9.40 -7.73 -19.93
N PHE A 139 -8.53 -8.34 -19.13
CA PHE A 139 -7.14 -7.94 -19.03
C PHE A 139 -6.24 -9.04 -19.59
N SER A 140 -5.40 -8.68 -20.56
CA SER A 140 -4.18 -9.44 -20.86
C SER A 140 -3.14 -9.25 -19.76
N ALA A 141 -2.12 -10.12 -19.70
CA ALA A 141 -1.04 -10.00 -18.73
C ALA A 141 -0.33 -8.62 -18.80
N GLN A 142 -0.15 -8.08 -20.01
CA GLN A 142 0.46 -6.76 -20.20
C GLN A 142 -0.45 -5.62 -19.73
N GLN A 143 -1.76 -5.70 -20.00
CA GLN A 143 -2.71 -4.71 -19.50
C GLN A 143 -2.86 -4.76 -17.98
N ALA A 144 -2.83 -5.96 -17.39
CA ALA A 144 -2.84 -6.13 -15.94
C ALA A 144 -1.60 -5.51 -15.29
N ASN A 145 -0.42 -5.69 -15.92
CA ASN A 145 0.80 -5.01 -15.51
C ASN A 145 0.67 -3.49 -15.52
N LEU A 146 0.24 -2.93 -16.64
CA LEU A 146 0.09 -1.48 -16.79
C LEU A 146 -0.92 -0.90 -15.82
N TRP A 147 -2.05 -1.58 -15.60
CA TRP A 147 -3.07 -1.15 -14.64
C TRP A 147 -2.54 -1.13 -13.21
N CYS A 148 -1.77 -2.15 -12.80
CA CYS A 148 -1.22 -2.22 -11.45
C CYS A 148 -0.17 -1.13 -11.19
N LEU A 149 0.71 -0.89 -12.18
CA LEU A 149 1.73 0.17 -12.09
C LEU A 149 1.10 1.56 -12.08
N SER A 150 0.10 1.82 -12.93
CA SER A 150 -0.59 3.12 -12.92
C SER A 150 -1.34 3.36 -11.60
N ARG A 151 -1.94 2.31 -11.02
CA ARG A 151 -2.55 2.40 -9.69
C ARG A 151 -1.53 2.72 -8.60
N CYS A 152 -0.33 2.15 -8.67
CA CYS A 152 0.77 2.49 -7.75
C CYS A 152 1.26 3.95 -7.89
N VAL A 153 1.19 4.53 -9.11
CA VAL A 153 1.49 5.97 -9.30
C VAL A 153 0.40 6.83 -8.65
N GLN A 154 -0.86 6.44 -8.78
CA GLN A 154 -2.00 7.13 -8.19
C GLN A 154 -1.94 7.13 -6.65
N GLU A 155 -1.55 6.01 -6.05
CA GLU A 155 -1.33 5.86 -4.59
C GLU A 155 0.06 6.39 -4.18
N HIS A 156 0.29 7.70 -4.34
CA HIS A 156 1.62 8.30 -4.26
C HIS A 156 2.32 8.17 -2.89
N SER A 157 1.55 8.16 -1.80
CA SER A 157 2.06 8.14 -0.41
C SER A 157 2.32 6.72 0.09
N PHE A 158 1.49 5.78 -0.35
CA PHE A 158 1.53 4.39 0.10
C PHE A 158 2.40 3.52 -0.80
N CYS A 159 2.25 3.59 -2.13
CA CYS A 159 2.83 2.58 -3.00
C CYS A 159 4.27 2.88 -3.41
N GLN A 160 5.17 1.95 -3.08
CA GLN A 160 6.56 1.92 -3.55
C GLN A 160 6.90 0.63 -4.30
N LEU A 161 6.17 -0.45 -4.02
CA LEU A 161 6.37 -1.77 -4.62
C LEU A 161 5.03 -2.26 -5.16
N ALA A 162 5.05 -2.83 -6.36
CA ALA A 162 3.90 -3.44 -7.00
C ALA A 162 4.22 -4.89 -7.40
N GLU A 163 3.48 -5.83 -6.82
CA GLU A 163 3.54 -7.25 -7.13
C GLU A 163 2.37 -7.64 -8.04
N ILE A 164 2.66 -8.46 -9.05
CA ILE A 164 1.62 -8.97 -9.95
C ILE A 164 1.76 -10.48 -10.04
N THR A 165 0.72 -11.18 -9.60
CA THR A 165 0.70 -12.63 -9.54
C THR A 165 -0.46 -13.23 -10.32
N GLU A 166 -0.13 -14.23 -11.11
CA GLU A 166 -1.09 -15.15 -11.71
C GLU A 166 -1.18 -16.40 -10.82
N SER A 167 -1.93 -16.28 -9.73
CA SER A 167 -2.17 -17.38 -8.78
C SER A 167 -3.49 -18.12 -9.05
N ALA A 168 -4.45 -17.45 -9.71
CA ALA A 168 -5.77 -17.99 -10.02
C ALA A 168 -6.01 -18.15 -11.53
N SER A 169 -6.92 -19.05 -11.89
CA SER A 169 -7.33 -19.27 -13.28
C SER A 169 -8.13 -18.11 -13.87
N LEU A 170 -8.93 -17.42 -13.05
CA LEU A 170 -9.90 -16.41 -13.49
C LEU A 170 -9.42 -14.96 -13.43
N TYR A 171 -8.40 -14.65 -12.63
CA TYR A 171 -7.92 -13.28 -12.40
C TYR A 171 -6.41 -13.22 -12.13
N PHE A 172 -5.83 -12.06 -12.42
CA PHE A 172 -4.54 -11.61 -11.91
C PHE A 172 -4.74 -10.94 -10.56
N THR A 173 -3.76 -11.07 -9.67
CA THR A 173 -3.74 -10.36 -8.38
C THR A 173 -2.64 -9.30 -8.43
N CYS A 174 -3.04 -8.04 -8.32
CA CYS A 174 -2.13 -6.91 -8.14
C CYS A 174 -2.08 -6.56 -6.64
N THR A 175 -0.90 -6.65 -6.04
CA THR A 175 -0.69 -6.27 -4.64
C THR A 175 0.25 -5.08 -4.57
N LEU A 176 -0.18 -4.00 -3.93
CA LEU A 176 0.63 -2.81 -3.70
C LEU A 176 1.18 -2.85 -2.28
N TYR A 177 2.45 -2.50 -2.12
CA TYR A 177 3.16 -2.46 -0.85
C TYR A 177 3.88 -1.11 -0.67
N PRO A 178 4.05 -0.66 0.59
CA PRO A 178 4.96 0.43 0.91
C PRO A 178 6.42 0.01 0.75
N GLU A 179 7.35 0.92 1.02
CA GLU A 179 8.77 0.56 1.05
C GLU A 179 8.99 -0.52 2.13
N ALA A 180 9.57 -1.64 1.71
CA ALA A 180 9.80 -2.82 2.55
C ALA A 180 11.29 -3.21 2.60
N GLN A 181 12.16 -2.30 2.15
CA GLN A 181 13.60 -2.44 2.28
C GLN A 181 14.02 -2.17 3.73
N VAL A 182 14.74 -3.13 4.31
CA VAL A 182 15.34 -3.02 5.64
C VAL A 182 16.84 -3.09 5.47
N CYS A 183 17.55 -2.12 6.03
CA CYS A 183 19.01 -2.08 6.07
C CYS A 183 19.51 -2.43 7.48
N ASP A 184 20.73 -2.94 7.56
CA ASP A 184 21.47 -3.04 8.80
C ASP A 184 21.94 -1.66 9.29
N ASP A 185 22.43 -1.62 10.53
CA ASP A 185 22.91 -0.40 11.17
C ASP A 185 24.30 0.03 10.67
N ILE A 186 24.87 -0.68 9.69
CA ILE A 186 26.20 -0.43 9.16
C ILE A 186 26.11 0.67 8.09
N MET A 187 26.79 1.78 8.34
CA MET A 187 26.83 2.90 7.40
C MET A 187 27.82 2.64 6.26
N GLU A 188 27.38 1.92 5.24
CA GLU A 188 28.13 1.71 3.99
C GLU A 188 27.58 2.58 2.85
N SER A 189 28.46 2.98 1.92
CA SER A 189 28.09 3.78 0.75
C SER A 189 27.34 2.98 -0.31
N ASN A 190 27.38 1.65 -0.23
CA ASN A 190 26.68 0.75 -1.11
C ASN A 190 25.43 0.17 -0.41
N ALA A 191 24.40 -0.18 -1.18
CA ALA A 191 23.18 -0.75 -0.62
C ALA A 191 23.29 -2.26 -0.31
N GLN A 192 24.51 -2.80 -0.11
CA GLN A 192 24.72 -4.25 0.04
C GLN A 192 24.18 -4.80 1.37
N GLY A 193 24.12 -3.96 2.41
CA GLY A 193 23.50 -4.28 3.70
C GLY A 193 21.96 -4.23 3.69
N CYS A 194 21.34 -3.68 2.64
CA CYS A 194 19.89 -3.53 2.55
C CYS A 194 19.23 -4.71 1.82
N ARG A 195 18.15 -5.24 2.39
CA ARG A 195 17.39 -6.37 1.82
C ARG A 195 15.90 -6.08 1.79
N LEU A 196 15.22 -6.62 0.79
CA LEU A 196 13.77 -6.48 0.69
C LEU A 196 13.09 -7.63 1.42
N ILE A 197 12.17 -7.35 2.36
CA ILE A 197 11.47 -8.40 3.09
C ILE A 197 10.00 -8.42 2.70
N LEU A 198 9.53 -9.57 2.20
CA LEU A 198 8.14 -9.77 1.81
C LEU A 198 7.50 -10.97 2.53
N PRO A 199 6.17 -10.97 2.74
CA PRO A 199 5.47 -12.11 3.37
C PRO A 199 5.50 -13.39 2.53
N GLN A 200 5.56 -13.25 1.21
CA GLN A 200 5.55 -14.34 0.23
C GLN A 200 6.51 -14.01 -0.93
N MET A 201 7.04 -15.04 -1.59
CA MET A 201 7.93 -14.85 -2.74
C MET A 201 7.11 -14.38 -3.97
N PRO A 202 7.37 -13.19 -4.53
CA PRO A 202 6.62 -12.71 -5.68
C PRO A 202 7.12 -13.37 -6.97
N LYS A 203 6.21 -13.53 -7.94
CA LYS A 203 6.58 -13.97 -9.31
C LYS A 203 7.15 -12.82 -10.14
N ALA A 204 6.58 -11.62 -9.97
CA ALA A 204 7.01 -10.40 -10.62
C ALA A 204 6.81 -9.25 -9.64
N LEU A 205 7.88 -8.47 -9.43
CA LEU A 205 7.90 -7.36 -8.49
C LEU A 205 8.55 -6.13 -9.15
N PHE A 206 7.88 -5.00 -9.03
CA PHE A 206 8.32 -3.72 -9.57
C PHE A 206 8.48 -2.71 -8.45
N ARG A 207 9.60 -1.99 -8.45
CA ARG A 207 9.90 -0.90 -7.52
C ARG A 207 9.77 0.44 -8.23
N LYS A 208 9.03 1.36 -7.62
CA LYS A 208 8.95 2.75 -8.05
C LYS A 208 10.31 3.40 -7.89
N LYS A 209 10.82 4.03 -8.95
CA LYS A 209 12.11 4.71 -8.93
C LYS A 209 12.00 5.96 -8.06
N GLY A 210 12.96 6.12 -7.14
CA GLY A 210 13.17 7.35 -6.40
C GLY A 210 14.02 8.35 -7.20
N GLY A 211 14.20 9.56 -6.64
CA GLY A 211 15.14 10.54 -7.19
C GLY A 211 16.60 10.06 -7.10
N GLU A 212 17.44 10.56 -8.00
CA GLU A 212 18.86 10.17 -8.18
C GLU A 212 19.82 10.71 -7.11
N VAL A 213 19.35 10.87 -5.86
CA VAL A 213 20.17 11.38 -4.76
C VAL A 213 20.37 10.28 -3.74
N THR A 214 21.62 9.87 -3.53
CA THR A 214 22.03 8.95 -2.47
C THR A 214 21.89 9.63 -1.11
N CYS A 215 20.69 9.55 -0.54
CA CYS A 215 20.39 9.99 0.81
C CYS A 215 20.02 8.77 1.66
N LEU A 216 20.80 8.50 2.71
CA LEU A 216 20.43 7.50 3.70
C LEU A 216 19.21 8.03 4.47
N THR A 217 18.06 7.40 4.24
CA THR A 217 16.82 7.77 4.91
C THR A 217 16.66 6.92 6.16
N LEU A 218 16.71 7.55 7.32
CA LEU A 218 16.49 6.88 8.60
C LEU A 218 15.01 6.76 8.94
N SER A 219 14.62 5.59 9.47
CA SER A 219 13.30 5.39 10.09
C SER A 219 13.19 6.07 11.45
N SER A 220 14.30 6.18 12.18
CA SER A 220 14.40 6.83 13.48
C SER A 220 15.81 7.38 13.71
N LEU A 221 15.90 8.51 14.42
CA LEU A 221 17.17 9.11 14.84
C LEU A 221 17.72 8.50 16.15
N GLY A 222 16.93 7.66 16.83
CA GLY A 222 17.33 7.02 18.07
C GLY A 222 17.74 8.02 19.15
N ILE A 223 18.83 7.72 19.85
CA ILE A 223 19.40 8.59 20.89
C ILE A 223 20.46 9.47 20.25
N GLN A 224 20.21 10.78 20.20
CA GLN A 224 21.19 11.76 19.75
C GLN A 224 22.09 12.17 20.91
N MET A 225 23.39 11.95 20.76
CA MET A 225 24.42 12.33 21.74
C MET A 225 25.42 13.27 21.07
N CYS A 226 26.37 13.83 21.82
CA CYS A 226 27.48 14.63 21.28
C CYS A 226 27.07 15.97 20.63
N SER A 227 26.22 16.77 21.30
CA SER A 227 25.89 18.14 20.85
C SER A 227 27.12 19.04 20.79
N GLU A 228 27.26 19.79 19.70
CA GLU A 228 28.32 20.81 19.51
C GLU A 228 28.08 22.08 20.35
N GLU A 229 26.85 22.30 20.85
CA GLU A 229 26.47 23.49 21.62
C GLU A 229 27.20 23.58 22.97
N ASN A 230 27.51 22.41 23.56
CA ASN A 230 28.25 22.30 24.82
C ASN A 230 29.69 21.88 24.54
N GLY A 231 30.52 22.81 24.05
CA GLY A 231 31.98 22.68 23.90
C GLY A 231 32.73 22.55 25.23
N GLY A 232 32.24 21.74 26.17
CA GLY A 232 32.89 21.45 27.43
C GLY A 232 34.08 20.52 27.25
N ALA A 233 35.16 20.78 28.00
CA ALA A 233 36.39 19.98 28.02
C ALA A 233 36.20 18.55 28.58
N TRP A 234 35.02 18.22 29.10
CA TRP A 234 34.68 16.93 29.69
C TRP A 234 33.61 16.23 28.85
N ARG A 235 33.91 15.03 28.35
CA ARG A 235 32.96 14.18 27.62
C ARG A 235 32.91 12.80 28.26
N ILE A 236 31.70 12.27 28.46
CA ILE A 236 31.46 10.92 28.99
C ILE A 236 31.44 9.89 27.85
N LEU A 237 31.22 10.35 26.60
CA LEU A 237 31.12 9.52 25.40
C LEU A 237 32.16 9.96 24.37
N ASP A 238 32.75 8.99 23.68
CA ASP A 238 33.63 9.25 22.55
C ASP A 238 32.78 9.62 21.33
N CYS A 239 32.95 10.86 20.85
CA CYS A 239 32.15 11.44 19.77
C CYS A 239 32.90 11.41 18.42
N GLY A 240 34.09 10.81 18.36
CA GLY A 240 34.86 10.65 17.14
C GLY A 240 34.66 9.27 16.54
N SER A 241 33.86 9.15 15.48
CA SER A 241 34.00 8.03 14.55
C SER A 241 34.89 8.50 13.39
N PRO A 242 36.05 7.87 13.15
CA PRO A 242 36.96 8.28 12.08
C PRO A 242 36.38 8.04 10.67
N ASP A 243 35.33 7.21 10.57
CA ASP A 243 34.83 6.70 9.30
C ASP A 243 33.66 7.51 8.72
N ILE A 244 33.15 8.53 9.44
CA ILE A 244 31.96 9.29 9.02
C ILE A 244 32.18 10.80 9.20
N GLU A 245 32.45 11.51 8.10
CA GLU A 245 32.59 12.97 8.08
C GLU A 245 31.22 13.68 7.95
N VAL A 246 30.60 14.02 9.08
CA VAL A 246 29.32 14.77 9.13
C VAL A 246 29.53 16.29 9.33
N HIS A 247 30.77 16.74 9.54
CA HIS A 247 31.08 18.12 9.95
C HIS A 247 31.27 19.13 8.80
N THR A 248 31.14 18.69 7.53
CA THR A 248 31.33 19.56 6.37
C THR A 248 30.00 19.96 5.76
N TYR A 249 29.64 21.25 5.77
CA TYR A 249 28.44 21.73 5.07
C TYR A 249 28.51 21.39 3.57
N PRO A 250 27.48 20.79 2.95
CA PRO A 250 26.08 20.66 3.38
C PRO A 250 25.72 19.29 3.99
N PHE A 251 26.67 18.56 4.55
CA PHE A 251 26.43 17.27 5.19
C PHE A 251 25.99 17.45 6.65
N GLY A 252 25.06 16.62 7.11
CA GLY A 252 24.43 16.76 8.42
C GLY A 252 23.29 15.76 8.63
N TRP A 253 22.93 15.53 9.89
CA TRP A 253 21.69 14.82 10.24
C TRP A 253 20.52 15.80 10.18
N TYR A 254 19.62 15.59 9.21
CA TYR A 254 18.46 16.45 9.01
C TYR A 254 17.19 15.78 9.52
N GLN A 255 16.40 16.53 10.28
CA GLN A 255 15.08 16.09 10.74
C GLN A 255 13.99 16.94 10.06
N LYS A 256 12.91 16.29 9.63
CA LYS A 256 11.70 17.02 9.21
C LYS A 256 11.09 17.75 10.41
N PRO A 257 10.53 18.96 10.24
CA PRO A 257 9.82 19.65 11.32
C PRO A 257 8.78 18.74 11.95
N ILE A 258 8.75 18.69 13.29
CA ILE A 258 7.79 17.86 14.03
C ILE A 258 6.40 18.44 13.80
N ALA A 259 5.64 17.84 12.89
CA ALA A 259 4.22 18.10 12.73
C ALA A 259 3.43 17.32 13.80
N GLN A 260 2.25 17.81 14.20
CA GLN A 260 1.36 17.10 15.13
C GLN A 260 0.89 15.73 14.63
N ASN A 261 1.05 15.45 13.33
CA ASN A 261 0.74 14.14 12.74
C ASN A 261 1.98 13.23 12.79
N ASN A 262 1.83 12.12 13.51
CA ASN A 262 2.83 11.05 13.57
C ASN A 262 3.00 10.36 12.21
N ALA A 263 4.06 9.54 12.10
CA ALA A 263 4.29 8.70 10.93
C ALA A 263 3.03 7.83 10.62
N PRO A 264 2.71 7.60 9.33
CA PRO A 264 1.57 6.77 8.95
C PRO A 264 1.64 5.36 9.54
N SER A 265 0.48 4.75 9.81
CA SER A 265 0.39 3.42 10.44
C SER A 265 0.91 2.27 9.57
N PHE A 266 1.19 2.51 8.28
CA PHE A 266 1.85 1.53 7.43
C PHE A 266 3.37 1.44 7.67
N CYS A 267 3.97 2.43 8.35
CA CYS A 267 5.38 2.39 8.70
C CYS A 267 5.64 1.35 9.81
N PRO A 268 6.75 0.60 9.75
CA PRO A 268 7.11 -0.34 10.80
C PRO A 268 7.33 0.37 12.14
N SER A 269 6.93 -0.27 13.24
CA SER A 269 7.14 0.28 14.58
C SER A 269 8.63 0.28 14.93
N VAL A 270 9.10 1.42 15.43
CA VAL A 270 10.49 1.60 15.87
C VAL A 270 10.62 1.15 17.32
N VAL A 271 11.59 0.28 17.61
CA VAL A 271 11.93 -0.16 18.96
C VAL A 271 13.21 0.53 19.41
N LEU A 272 13.26 0.95 20.67
CA LEU A 272 14.50 1.51 21.24
C LEU A 272 15.54 0.40 21.43
N PRO A 273 16.84 0.73 21.29
CA PRO A 273 17.90 -0.24 21.55
C PRO A 273 17.78 -0.80 22.97
N SER A 274 17.95 -2.12 23.10
CA SER A 274 17.85 -2.81 24.38
C SER A 274 18.93 -2.31 25.34
N LEU A 275 18.54 -1.99 26.57
CA LEU A 275 19.47 -1.58 27.61
C LEU A 275 20.39 -2.76 27.95
N THR A 276 21.68 -2.60 27.71
CA THR A 276 22.69 -3.60 28.09
C THR A 276 23.00 -3.42 29.57
N GLU A 277 22.20 -4.03 30.43
CA GLU A 277 22.54 -4.24 31.83
C GLU A 277 23.08 -5.66 32.02
N LYS A 278 24.24 -5.76 32.65
CA LYS A 278 24.81 -7.01 33.16
C LYS A 278 25.20 -6.82 34.61
#